data_AF-A0A533XHJ2-F1
#
_entry.id   AF-A0A533XHJ2-F1
#
_cell.length_a   1.000
_cell.length_b   1.000
_cell.length_c   1.000
_cell.angle_alpha   90.00
_cell.angle_beta   90.00
_cell.angle_gamma   90.00
#
_symmetry.space_group_name_H-M   'P 1'
#
loop_
_entity.id
_entity.type
_entity.pdbx_description
1 polymer ?
#
loop_
_entity_poly.entity_id
_entity_poly.type
_entity_poly.pdbx_seq_one_letter_code
_entity_poly.pdbx_strand_id
1 'polypeptide(L)'
;MKVLHCPTDTGGHAWGLSRAERRLGVHSDVMVRRSSWLQFPSDVDLRLGESALATGLFRLGRFFVQAIRNYDVFHFNWGMSMLDRRVWNLHYLDLPLLKRLGKRIVVTFQGCDARIKTLSRKQFSTSACAECDIAWCTPRMDAIRYKRIRKVFAYADKVFALNPDLLHFLPGAEFLPYASVNPVEWTALEAHSKRSADIGPIRIIHLPTNRSIKGTKYVEQACAQLQAEGMSVELVLVEHVPHAQVKTLIA
;
A
#
# COMPACT_ATOMS: atom_id res chain seq x y z
N MET A 1 -17.82 -5.17 -17.55
CA MET A 1 -17.61 -4.94 -16.10
C MET A 1 -16.71 -3.73 -15.92
N LYS A 2 -17.08 -2.83 -15.00
CA LYS A 2 -16.33 -1.61 -14.66
C LYS A 2 -15.91 -1.64 -13.18
N VAL A 3 -14.61 -1.54 -12.93
CA VAL A 3 -13.98 -1.65 -11.61
C VAL A 3 -13.39 -0.30 -11.20
N LEU A 4 -13.68 0.12 -9.97
CA LEU A 4 -13.06 1.29 -9.36
C LEU A 4 -12.18 0.86 -8.18
N HIS A 5 -10.87 1.02 -8.33
CA HIS A 5 -9.92 0.96 -7.23
C HIS A 5 -9.92 2.28 -6.47
N CYS A 6 -10.16 2.24 -5.16
CA CYS A 6 -10.24 3.45 -4.34
C CYS A 6 -9.96 3.15 -2.86
N PRO A 7 -9.84 4.15 -1.98
CA PRO A 7 -9.65 5.57 -2.24
C PRO A 7 -8.16 5.97 -2.17
N THR A 8 -7.24 5.00 -2.22
CA THR A 8 -5.80 5.19 -2.07
C THR A 8 -5.06 4.22 -2.97
N ASP A 9 -3.89 4.62 -3.46
CA ASP A 9 -2.90 3.69 -3.99
C ASP A 9 -1.70 3.63 -3.05
N THR A 10 -1.56 2.49 -2.35
CA THR A 10 -0.44 2.25 -1.44
C THR A 10 0.54 1.31 -2.11
N GLY A 11 1.78 1.78 -2.29
CA GLY A 11 2.85 0.98 -2.88
C GLY A 11 2.66 0.67 -4.36
N GLY A 12 1.82 1.41 -5.08
CA GLY A 12 1.58 1.21 -6.52
C GLY A 12 0.73 -0.02 -6.86
N HIS A 13 0.20 -0.72 -5.85
CA HIS A 13 -0.53 -1.97 -6.06
C HIS A 13 -1.84 -1.74 -6.83
N ALA A 14 -2.62 -0.72 -6.44
CA ALA A 14 -3.92 -0.47 -7.06
C ALA A 14 -3.74 -0.07 -8.53
N TRP A 15 -2.73 0.76 -8.82
CA TRP A 15 -2.37 1.13 -10.18
C TRP A 15 -1.96 -0.08 -11.02
N GLY A 16 -1.00 -0.86 -10.53
CA GLY A 16 -0.50 -2.01 -11.28
C GLY A 16 -1.57 -3.06 -11.54
N LEU A 17 -2.42 -3.36 -10.55
CA LEU A 17 -3.54 -4.28 -10.71
C LEU A 17 -4.56 -3.75 -11.72
N SER A 18 -4.93 -2.47 -11.63
CA SER A 18 -5.81 -1.82 -12.60
C SER A 18 -5.27 -1.88 -14.03
N ARG A 19 -3.95 -1.67 -14.22
CA ARG A 19 -3.31 -1.79 -15.54
C ARG A 19 -3.37 -3.22 -16.07
N ALA A 20 -3.16 -4.22 -15.23
CA ALA A 20 -3.29 -5.62 -15.61
C ALA A 20 -4.74 -5.96 -16.00
N GLU A 21 -5.73 -5.50 -15.22
CA GLU A 21 -7.16 -5.65 -15.53
C GLU A 21 -7.52 -5.03 -16.88
N ARG A 22 -7.02 -3.83 -17.19
CA ARG A 22 -7.23 -3.19 -18.50
C ARG A 22 -6.67 -4.01 -19.66
N ARG A 23 -5.49 -4.62 -19.49
CA ARG A 23 -4.91 -5.52 -20.51
C ARG A 23 -5.77 -6.78 -20.75
N LEU A 24 -6.57 -7.18 -19.77
CA LEU A 24 -7.54 -8.27 -19.88
C LEU A 24 -8.92 -7.80 -20.40
N GLY A 25 -9.06 -6.55 -20.86
CA GLY A 25 -10.29 -6.00 -21.42
C GLY A 25 -11.30 -5.49 -20.39
N VAL A 26 -10.91 -5.37 -19.11
CA VAL A 26 -11.76 -4.80 -18.05
C VAL A 26 -11.58 -3.27 -18.01
N HIS A 27 -12.68 -2.53 -17.92
CA HIS A 27 -12.58 -1.10 -17.61
C HIS A 27 -12.26 -0.97 -16.12
N SER A 28 -11.05 -0.52 -15.80
CA SER A 28 -10.57 -0.41 -14.43
C SER A 28 -9.91 0.93 -14.19
N ASP A 29 -10.39 1.70 -13.22
CA ASP A 29 -9.88 3.03 -12.88
C ASP A 29 -9.37 3.09 -11.44
N VAL A 30 -8.36 3.91 -11.21
CA VAL A 30 -7.82 4.19 -9.87
C VAL A 30 -8.16 5.62 -9.45
N MET A 31 -8.92 5.73 -8.35
CA MET A 31 -9.18 7.02 -7.71
C MET A 31 -8.49 7.10 -6.35
N VAL A 32 -7.79 8.22 -6.14
CA VAL A 32 -7.22 8.59 -4.85
C VAL A 32 -7.89 9.83 -4.26
N ARG A 33 -8.03 9.85 -2.93
CA ARG A 33 -8.50 11.04 -2.21
C ARG A 33 -7.50 12.20 -2.29
N ARG A 34 -6.22 11.86 -2.32
CA ARG A 34 -5.09 12.76 -2.53
C ARG A 34 -3.89 11.90 -2.94
N SER A 35 -3.05 12.42 -3.83
CA SER A 35 -1.75 11.82 -4.11
C SER A 35 -0.87 11.80 -2.86
N SER A 36 -0.05 10.75 -2.73
CA SER A 36 0.97 10.67 -1.70
C SER A 36 2.26 11.35 -2.19
N TRP A 37 3.20 11.64 -1.28
CA TRP A 37 4.50 12.19 -1.64
C TRP A 37 5.33 11.27 -2.56
N LEU A 38 4.99 9.97 -2.61
CA LEU A 38 5.59 9.00 -3.52
C LEU A 38 5.09 9.14 -4.97
N GLN A 39 3.98 9.85 -5.20
CA GLN A 39 3.43 10.18 -6.53
C GLN A 39 3.16 8.95 -7.41
N PHE A 40 2.53 7.91 -6.86
CA PHE A 40 2.01 6.81 -7.67
C PHE A 40 0.91 7.32 -8.62
N PRO A 41 0.83 6.82 -9.86
CA PRO A 41 -0.17 7.29 -10.82
C PRO A 41 -1.61 6.95 -10.39
N SER A 42 -2.56 7.74 -10.85
CA SER A 42 -3.99 7.49 -10.68
C SER A 42 -4.78 8.09 -11.85
N ASP A 43 -5.97 7.56 -12.12
CA ASP A 43 -6.86 8.10 -13.14
C ASP A 43 -7.64 9.32 -12.60
N VAL A 44 -7.90 9.36 -11.29
CA VAL A 44 -8.62 10.45 -10.62
C VAL A 44 -7.95 10.80 -9.29
N ASP A 45 -7.57 12.07 -9.11
CA ASP A 45 -7.20 12.62 -7.80
C ASP A 45 -8.22 13.67 -7.36
N LEU A 46 -8.89 13.43 -6.23
CA LEU A 46 -9.88 14.36 -5.68
C LEU A 46 -9.26 15.59 -4.98
N ARG A 47 -7.95 15.58 -4.74
CA ARG A 47 -7.16 16.65 -4.10
C ARG A 47 -7.77 17.14 -2.80
N LEU A 48 -8.30 16.23 -1.98
CA LEU A 48 -9.04 16.58 -0.76
C LEU A 48 -8.16 17.24 0.31
N GLY A 49 -6.83 17.14 0.19
CA GLY A 49 -5.87 17.80 1.09
C GLY A 49 -5.53 19.25 0.73
N GLU A 50 -5.91 19.72 -0.46
CA GLU A 50 -5.53 21.03 -1.01
C GLU A 50 -6.70 22.04 -1.02
N SER A 51 -7.86 21.65 -0.49
CA SER A 51 -9.09 22.44 -0.57
C SER A 51 -9.74 22.61 0.80
N ALA A 52 -10.53 23.68 0.95
CA ALA A 52 -11.39 23.87 2.11
C ALA A 52 -12.31 22.65 2.33
N LEU A 53 -12.60 22.34 3.60
CA LEU A 53 -13.34 21.14 4.00
C LEU A 53 -14.66 20.95 3.22
N ALA A 54 -15.45 22.01 3.07
CA ALA A 54 -16.72 21.97 2.35
C ALA A 54 -16.55 21.63 0.86
N THR A 55 -15.52 22.20 0.21
CA THR A 55 -15.19 21.90 -1.20
C THR A 55 -14.76 20.44 -1.33
N GLY A 56 -13.92 19.96 -0.42
CA GLY A 56 -13.51 18.56 -0.40
C GLY A 56 -14.68 17.59 -0.19
N LEU A 57 -15.61 17.91 0.71
CA LEU A 57 -16.83 17.13 0.93
C LEU A 57 -17.71 17.11 -0.32
N PHE A 58 -17.88 18.26 -0.99
CA PHE A 58 -18.65 18.35 -2.23
C PHE A 58 -18.01 17.52 -3.36
N ARG A 59 -16.69 17.62 -3.58
CA ARG A 59 -15.98 16.82 -4.59
C ARG A 59 -16.12 15.32 -4.33
N LEU A 60 -15.93 14.90 -3.08
CA LEU A 60 -16.09 13.49 -2.68
C LEU A 60 -17.52 13.01 -2.90
N GLY A 61 -18.53 13.78 -2.47
CA GLY A 61 -19.95 13.43 -2.63
C GLY A 61 -20.36 13.34 -4.09
N ARG A 62 -20.01 14.35 -4.90
CA ARG A 62 -20.25 14.36 -6.35
C ARG A 62 -19.62 13.16 -7.03
N PHE A 63 -18.35 12.88 -6.75
CA PHE A 63 -17.66 11.73 -7.33
C PHE A 63 -18.26 10.41 -6.87
N PHE A 64 -18.64 10.28 -5.60
CA PHE A 64 -19.29 9.06 -5.09
C PHE A 64 -20.61 8.75 -5.80
N VAL A 65 -21.45 9.76 -6.04
CA VAL A 65 -22.69 9.59 -6.81
C VAL A 65 -22.40 9.17 -8.26
N GLN A 66 -21.40 9.77 -8.89
CA GLN A 66 -20.96 9.37 -10.23
C GLN A 66 -20.43 7.94 -10.25
N ALA A 67 -19.62 7.56 -9.25
CA ALA A 67 -19.03 6.24 -9.15
C ALA A 67 -20.12 5.16 -9.01
N ILE A 68 -21.14 5.38 -8.17
CA ILE A 68 -22.26 4.45 -8.03
C ILE A 68 -22.97 4.20 -9.36
N ARG A 69 -23.08 5.22 -10.22
CA ARG A 69 -23.73 5.09 -11.54
C ARG A 69 -22.84 4.39 -12.56
N ASN A 70 -21.53 4.61 -12.48
CA ASN A 70 -20.60 4.25 -13.55
C ASN A 70 -19.82 2.96 -13.32
N TYR A 71 -19.76 2.43 -12.09
CA TYR A 71 -18.99 1.22 -11.78
C TYR A 71 -19.86 0.10 -11.21
N ASP A 72 -19.46 -1.14 -11.50
CA ASP A 72 -20.09 -2.38 -11.05
C ASP A 72 -19.43 -2.90 -9.77
N VAL A 73 -18.10 -2.73 -9.68
CA VAL A 73 -17.23 -3.23 -8.60
C VAL A 73 -16.50 -2.07 -7.95
N PHE A 74 -16.54 -2.01 -6.62
CA PHE A 74 -15.72 -1.13 -5.81
C PHE A 74 -14.64 -1.95 -5.13
N HIS A 75 -13.39 -1.74 -5.53
CA HIS A 75 -12.21 -2.38 -4.97
C HIS A 75 -11.52 -1.41 -4.00
N PHE A 76 -11.73 -1.64 -2.72
CA PHE A 76 -11.19 -0.83 -1.65
C PHE A 76 -9.79 -1.26 -1.26
N ASN A 77 -8.84 -0.33 -1.30
CA ASN A 77 -7.44 -0.54 -0.97
C ASN A 77 -7.10 0.09 0.40
N TRP A 78 -6.02 -0.39 1.01
CA TRP A 78 -5.50 0.08 2.32
C TRP A 78 -6.52 0.02 3.47
N GLY A 79 -7.45 -0.93 3.41
CA GLY A 79 -8.53 -1.06 4.38
C GLY A 79 -9.21 0.28 4.61
N MET A 80 -9.51 1.03 3.54
CA MET A 80 -10.20 2.31 3.56
C MET A 80 -11.31 2.31 2.52
N SER A 81 -12.33 3.13 2.76
CA SER A 81 -13.40 3.36 1.79
C SER A 81 -13.60 4.84 1.53
N MET A 82 -14.43 5.19 0.56
CA MET A 82 -14.61 6.59 0.15
C MET A 82 -15.23 7.40 1.29
N LEU A 83 -16.29 6.85 1.90
CA LEU A 83 -16.99 7.46 3.03
C LEU A 83 -16.46 6.90 4.36
N ASP A 84 -15.22 7.26 4.66
CA ASP A 84 -14.48 6.79 5.84
C ASP A 84 -13.93 7.96 6.67
N ARG A 85 -14.42 8.07 7.91
CA ARG A 85 -14.22 9.18 8.83
C ARG A 85 -13.74 8.63 10.18
N ARG A 86 -12.49 8.15 10.18
CA ARG A 86 -11.83 7.54 11.35
C ARG A 86 -11.84 8.41 12.60
N VAL A 87 -11.67 9.72 12.48
CA VAL A 87 -11.68 10.70 13.60
C VAL A 87 -13.01 10.65 14.37
N TRP A 88 -14.11 10.47 13.65
CA TRP A 88 -15.47 10.42 14.21
C TRP A 88 -15.94 8.99 14.50
N ASN A 89 -15.03 8.00 14.44
CA ASN A 89 -15.35 6.58 14.56
C ASN A 89 -16.40 6.08 13.53
N LEU A 90 -16.55 6.78 12.42
CA LEU A 90 -17.47 6.46 11.33
C LEU A 90 -16.71 5.75 10.21
N HIS A 91 -16.61 4.43 10.33
CA HIS A 91 -15.84 3.59 9.40
C HIS A 91 -16.75 3.00 8.33
N TYR A 92 -16.34 3.01 7.06
CA TYR A 92 -16.99 2.24 5.99
C TYR A 92 -18.49 2.54 5.84
N LEU A 93 -18.87 3.81 5.79
CA LEU A 93 -20.29 4.21 5.71
C LEU A 93 -20.92 3.85 4.36
N ASP A 94 -20.10 3.74 3.32
CA ASP A 94 -20.50 3.38 1.97
C ASP A 94 -20.75 1.87 1.79
N LEU A 95 -20.08 0.97 2.51
CA LEU A 95 -20.25 -0.49 2.27
C LEU A 95 -21.71 -0.98 2.38
N PRO A 96 -22.49 -0.63 3.43
CA PRO A 96 -23.89 -1.07 3.51
C PRO A 96 -24.74 -0.51 2.37
N LEU A 97 -24.48 0.74 1.96
CA LEU A 97 -25.18 1.38 0.85
C LEU A 97 -24.84 0.70 -0.47
N LEU A 98 -23.56 0.50 -0.76
CA LEU A 98 -23.08 -0.16 -1.98
C LEU A 98 -23.63 -1.59 -2.09
N LYS A 99 -23.64 -2.34 -0.99
CA LYS A 99 -24.22 -3.70 -0.95
C LYS A 99 -25.71 -3.69 -1.26
N ARG A 100 -26.47 -2.76 -0.66
CA ARG A 100 -27.91 -2.58 -0.93
C ARG A 100 -28.19 -2.20 -2.38
N LEU A 101 -27.31 -1.43 -3.00
CA LEU A 101 -27.38 -1.04 -4.40
C LEU A 101 -26.88 -2.13 -5.37
N GLY A 102 -26.62 -3.34 -4.87
CA GLY A 102 -26.18 -4.47 -5.70
C GLY A 102 -24.75 -4.36 -6.24
N LYS A 103 -23.94 -3.44 -5.69
CA LYS A 103 -22.53 -3.30 -6.09
C LYS A 103 -21.69 -4.40 -5.48
N ARG A 104 -20.72 -4.89 -6.24
CA ARG A 104 -19.72 -5.84 -5.74
C ARG A 104 -18.66 -5.08 -4.98
N ILE A 105 -18.30 -5.60 -3.81
CA ILE A 105 -17.32 -4.99 -2.91
C ILE A 105 -16.14 -5.94 -2.78
N VAL A 106 -14.97 -5.48 -3.23
CA VAL A 106 -13.69 -6.16 -3.01
C VAL A 106 -12.87 -5.30 -2.05
N VAL A 107 -12.14 -5.91 -1.12
CA VAL A 107 -11.23 -5.19 -0.23
C VAL A 107 -9.85 -5.85 -0.25
N THR A 108 -8.79 -5.07 -0.41
CA THR A 108 -7.41 -5.53 -0.29
C THR A 108 -6.72 -4.85 0.89
N PHE A 109 -6.27 -5.66 1.83
CA PHE A 109 -5.45 -5.22 2.96
C PHE A 109 -3.96 -5.35 2.61
N GLN A 110 -3.17 -4.33 2.94
CA GLN A 110 -1.79 -4.22 2.44
C GLN A 110 -0.73 -4.13 3.55
N GLY A 111 -1.12 -4.04 4.81
CA GLY A 111 -0.20 -4.02 5.95
C GLY A 111 -0.83 -3.52 7.24
N CYS A 112 -0.43 -2.32 7.66
CA CYS A 112 -0.81 -1.72 8.94
C CYS A 112 -2.29 -1.32 9.05
N ASP A 113 -3.04 -1.41 7.96
CA ASP A 113 -4.50 -1.30 7.88
C ASP A 113 -5.21 -2.50 8.51
N ALA A 114 -4.60 -3.70 8.48
CA ALA A 114 -5.11 -4.91 9.15
C ALA A 114 -4.23 -5.42 10.29
N ARG A 115 -2.92 -5.19 10.24
CA ARG A 115 -1.96 -5.75 11.21
C ARG A 115 -2.27 -5.29 12.64
N ILE A 116 -2.49 -6.27 13.53
CA ILE A 116 -2.75 -6.04 14.96
C ILE A 116 -1.41 -6.00 15.68
N LYS A 117 -0.99 -4.82 16.18
CA LYS A 117 0.37 -4.60 16.74
C LYS A 117 0.63 -5.50 17.94
N THR A 118 -0.30 -5.53 18.89
CA THR A 118 -0.19 -6.32 20.13
C THR A 118 -0.08 -7.81 19.86
N LEU A 119 -0.92 -8.34 18.97
CA LEU A 119 -0.88 -9.76 18.59
C LEU A 119 0.37 -10.10 17.79
N SER A 120 0.78 -9.24 16.84
CA SER A 120 2.01 -9.43 16.05
C SER A 120 3.24 -9.59 16.94
N ARG A 121 3.36 -8.75 17.98
CA ARG A 121 4.46 -8.82 18.97
C ARG A 121 4.45 -10.10 19.79
N LYS A 122 3.27 -10.66 20.04
CA LYS A 122 3.12 -11.89 20.84
C LYS A 122 3.36 -13.15 20.01
N GLN A 123 2.94 -13.13 18.74
CA GLN A 123 2.90 -14.32 17.89
C GLN A 123 4.18 -14.57 17.10
N PHE A 124 4.88 -13.51 16.69
CA PHE A 124 6.07 -13.63 15.84
C PHE A 124 7.33 -13.27 16.62
N SER A 125 8.34 -14.15 16.54
CA SER A 125 9.68 -13.91 17.09
C SER A 125 10.37 -12.70 16.42
N THR A 126 10.13 -12.52 15.13
CA THR A 126 10.59 -11.37 14.35
C THR A 126 9.39 -10.59 13.84
N SER A 127 9.26 -9.34 14.25
CA SER A 127 8.12 -8.49 13.83
C SER A 127 8.51 -7.04 13.75
N ALA A 128 8.19 -6.39 12.63
CA ALA A 128 8.29 -4.93 12.51
C ALA A 128 7.49 -4.23 13.62
N CYS A 129 6.39 -4.82 14.09
CA CYS A 129 5.58 -4.26 15.19
C CYS A 129 6.28 -4.26 16.56
N ALA A 130 7.31 -5.10 16.76
CA ALA A 130 8.10 -5.13 17.99
C ALA A 130 9.02 -3.92 18.13
N GLU A 131 9.46 -3.36 17.01
CA GLU A 131 10.45 -2.29 16.95
C GLU A 131 9.90 -0.99 16.35
N CYS A 132 8.68 -1.04 15.83
CA CYS A 132 7.95 0.09 15.26
C CYS A 132 7.73 1.19 16.32
N ASP A 133 8.34 2.35 16.06
CA ASP A 133 8.33 3.58 16.86
C ASP A 133 7.11 4.48 16.60
N ILE A 134 6.16 4.03 15.79
CA ILE A 134 4.96 4.82 15.46
C ILE A 134 4.08 5.01 16.70
N ALA A 135 4.17 6.20 17.31
CA ALA A 135 3.54 6.56 18.58
C ALA A 135 2.01 6.42 18.57
N TRP A 136 1.35 6.77 17.47
CA TRP A 136 -0.11 6.70 17.37
C TRP A 136 -0.65 5.27 17.21
N CYS A 137 0.20 4.29 16.88
CA CYS A 137 -0.22 2.89 16.71
C CYS A 137 -0.27 2.16 18.07
N THR A 138 -1.30 2.48 18.85
CA THR A 138 -1.53 1.97 20.20
C THR A 138 -2.47 0.76 20.24
N PRO A 139 -2.61 0.04 21.38
CA PRO A 139 -3.64 -1.01 21.54
C PRO A 139 -5.07 -0.53 21.25
N ARG A 140 -5.37 0.76 21.46
CA ARG A 140 -6.65 1.37 21.04
C ARG A 140 -6.84 1.29 19.53
N MET A 141 -5.78 1.46 18.75
CA MET A 141 -5.83 1.31 17.29
C MET A 141 -6.06 -0.14 16.87
N ASP A 142 -5.54 -1.12 17.60
CA ASP A 142 -5.85 -2.53 17.37
C ASP A 142 -7.35 -2.82 17.56
N ALA A 143 -7.96 -2.29 18.61
CA ALA A 143 -9.41 -2.40 18.80
C ALA A 143 -10.21 -1.77 17.65
N ILE A 144 -9.76 -0.64 17.11
CA ILE A 144 -10.36 -0.02 15.93
C ILE A 144 -10.18 -0.91 14.69
N ARG A 145 -9.00 -1.48 14.47
CA ARG A 145 -8.75 -2.43 13.36
C ARG A 145 -9.67 -3.63 13.43
N TYR A 146 -9.85 -4.24 14.60
CA TYR A 146 -10.80 -5.36 14.75
C TYR A 146 -12.24 -4.97 14.37
N LYS A 147 -12.74 -3.83 14.85
CA LYS A 147 -14.08 -3.33 14.47
C LYS A 147 -14.20 -3.11 12.96
N ARG A 148 -13.15 -2.55 12.38
CA ARG A 148 -13.05 -2.27 10.94
C ARG A 148 -13.04 -3.56 10.11
N ILE A 149 -12.21 -4.52 10.46
CA ILE A 149 -12.11 -5.83 9.81
C ILE A 149 -13.46 -6.55 9.87
N ARG A 150 -14.09 -6.62 11.05
CA ARG A 150 -15.43 -7.22 11.20
C ARG A 150 -16.46 -6.60 10.26
N LYS A 151 -16.45 -5.27 10.13
CA LYS A 151 -17.35 -4.59 9.21
C LYS A 151 -17.03 -4.92 7.75
N VAL A 152 -15.76 -4.99 7.36
CA VAL A 152 -15.38 -5.42 6.00
C VAL A 152 -15.93 -6.82 5.69
N PHE A 153 -15.68 -7.80 6.56
CA PHE A 153 -16.16 -9.17 6.34
C PHE A 153 -17.68 -9.33 6.35
N ALA A 154 -18.42 -8.39 6.96
CA ALA A 154 -19.89 -8.40 6.92
C ALA A 154 -20.48 -7.96 5.57
N TYR A 155 -19.73 -7.20 4.75
CA TYR A 155 -20.27 -6.59 3.52
C TYR A 155 -19.51 -6.96 2.25
N ALA A 156 -18.18 -7.18 2.34
CA ALA A 156 -17.35 -7.48 1.19
C ALA A 156 -17.72 -8.83 0.56
N ASP A 157 -17.74 -8.87 -0.77
CA ASP A 157 -17.90 -10.11 -1.54
C ASP A 157 -16.56 -10.88 -1.63
N LYS A 158 -15.43 -10.15 -1.61
CA LYS A 158 -14.08 -10.74 -1.60
C LYS A 158 -13.12 -9.89 -0.77
N VAL A 159 -12.24 -10.56 -0.03
CA VAL A 159 -11.19 -9.91 0.76
C VAL A 159 -9.84 -10.53 0.39
N PHE A 160 -8.87 -9.69 0.08
CA PHE A 160 -7.49 -10.06 -0.20
C PHE A 160 -6.52 -9.49 0.84
N ALA A 161 -5.38 -10.15 0.99
CA ALA A 161 -4.26 -9.70 1.80
C ALA A 161 -2.96 -9.80 0.99
N LEU A 162 -2.16 -8.73 0.96
CA LEU A 162 -0.92 -8.70 0.17
C LEU A 162 0.30 -9.29 0.86
N ASN A 163 0.27 -9.39 2.20
CA ASN A 163 1.35 -10.01 2.95
C ASN A 163 0.82 -11.25 3.66
N PRO A 164 1.50 -12.41 3.58
CA PRO A 164 1.03 -13.63 4.20
C PRO A 164 0.79 -13.51 5.71
N ASP A 165 1.57 -12.68 6.41
CA ASP A 165 1.41 -12.45 7.85
C ASP A 165 0.03 -11.87 8.21
N LEU A 166 -0.61 -11.16 7.27
CA LEU A 166 -1.93 -10.57 7.50
C LEU A 166 -3.04 -11.61 7.58
N LEU A 167 -2.84 -12.81 7.02
CA LEU A 167 -3.84 -13.89 7.06
C LEU A 167 -4.11 -14.35 8.50
N HIS A 168 -3.15 -14.17 9.41
CA HIS A 168 -3.36 -14.42 10.84
C HIS A 168 -4.36 -13.46 11.49
N PHE A 169 -4.61 -12.29 10.89
CA PHE A 169 -5.57 -11.29 11.39
C PHE A 169 -6.87 -11.24 10.57
N LEU A 170 -6.88 -11.90 9.41
CA LEU A 170 -7.94 -11.84 8.41
C LEU A 170 -8.41 -13.25 8.02
N PRO A 171 -8.93 -14.05 8.97
CA PRO A 171 -9.44 -15.39 8.64
C PRO A 171 -10.57 -15.26 7.61
N GLY A 172 -10.37 -15.86 6.43
CA GLY A 172 -11.28 -15.77 5.29
C GLY A 172 -10.83 -14.82 4.16
N ALA A 173 -9.71 -14.10 4.33
CA ALA A 173 -9.06 -13.41 3.23
C ALA A 173 -8.20 -14.37 2.38
N GLU A 174 -8.03 -14.05 1.10
CA GLU A 174 -7.13 -14.77 0.20
C GLU A 174 -5.82 -14.00 0.01
N PHE A 175 -4.71 -14.72 -0.11
CA PHE A 175 -3.44 -14.09 -0.46
C PHE A 175 -3.45 -13.62 -1.92
N LEU A 176 -3.07 -12.36 -2.15
CA LEU A 176 -2.89 -11.80 -3.48
C LEU A 176 -1.47 -11.22 -3.60
N PRO A 177 -0.62 -11.71 -4.51
CA PRO A 177 0.69 -11.13 -4.74
C PRO A 177 0.63 -9.65 -5.16
N TYR A 178 1.70 -8.91 -4.88
CA TYR A 178 1.79 -7.50 -5.28
C TYR A 178 1.78 -7.35 -6.81
N ALA A 179 0.88 -6.51 -7.32
CA ALA A 179 0.85 -6.07 -8.71
C ALA A 179 1.69 -4.81 -8.98
N SER A 180 2.51 -4.35 -8.02
CA SER A 180 3.23 -3.08 -8.11
C SER A 180 4.51 -3.12 -8.98
N VAL A 181 4.91 -4.30 -9.44
CA VAL A 181 6.09 -4.49 -10.30
C VAL A 181 5.64 -5.00 -11.65
N ASN A 182 5.94 -4.25 -12.71
CA ASN A 182 5.75 -4.69 -14.10
C ASN A 182 7.08 -5.22 -14.66
N PRO A 183 7.26 -6.54 -14.83
CA PRO A 183 8.53 -7.11 -15.29
C PRO A 183 8.94 -6.65 -16.69
N VAL A 184 7.99 -6.17 -17.51
CA VAL A 184 8.27 -5.61 -18.84
C VAL A 184 8.90 -4.21 -18.74
N GLU A 185 8.62 -3.46 -17.66
CA GLU A 185 9.27 -2.16 -17.42
C GLU A 185 10.61 -2.28 -16.70
N TRP A 186 10.82 -3.40 -16.01
CA TRP A 186 12.04 -3.72 -15.27
C TRP A 186 12.79 -4.82 -16.02
N THR A 187 13.13 -4.57 -17.28
CA THR A 187 14.02 -5.42 -18.04
C THR A 187 15.44 -5.25 -17.55
N ALA A 188 16.18 -6.35 -17.41
CA ALA A 188 17.62 -6.27 -17.25
C ALA A 188 18.18 -5.43 -18.40
N LEU A 189 18.94 -4.38 -18.09
CA LEU A 189 19.75 -3.72 -19.11
C LEU A 189 20.66 -4.81 -19.68
N GLU A 190 20.64 -5.03 -21.00
CA GLU A 190 21.43 -6.07 -21.69
C GLU A 190 22.96 -5.89 -21.58
N ALA A 191 23.45 -5.00 -20.73
CA ALA A 191 24.87 -4.79 -20.52
C ALA A 191 25.20 -4.72 -19.02
N HIS A 192 25.42 -5.88 -18.42
CA HIS A 192 26.58 -6.01 -17.53
C HIS A 192 27.58 -6.93 -18.23
N SER A 193 28.12 -6.39 -19.33
CA SER A 193 29.32 -6.89 -19.97
C SER A 193 30.40 -7.10 -18.92
N LYS A 194 30.93 -8.33 -18.83
CA LYS A 194 32.19 -8.72 -18.18
C LYS A 194 32.55 -7.90 -16.95
N ARG A 195 32.26 -8.43 -15.75
CA ARG A 195 32.85 -7.95 -14.49
C ARG A 195 34.35 -7.70 -14.70
N SER A 196 34.75 -6.43 -14.79
CA SER A 196 36.16 -6.02 -14.75
C SER A 196 36.72 -6.42 -13.39
N ALA A 197 38.04 -6.62 -13.27
CA ALA A 197 38.65 -6.94 -11.97
C ALA A 197 38.70 -5.74 -11.00
N ASP A 198 38.29 -4.54 -11.44
CA ASP A 198 38.63 -3.26 -10.81
C ASP A 198 37.40 -2.40 -10.42
N ILE A 199 36.37 -3.03 -9.84
CA ILE A 199 35.00 -2.46 -9.75
C ILE A 199 34.68 -1.80 -8.39
N GLY A 200 35.60 -1.05 -7.77
CA GLY A 200 35.27 -0.26 -6.57
C GLY A 200 34.54 -1.04 -5.45
N PRO A 201 33.75 -0.37 -4.58
CA PRO A 201 32.96 -1.04 -3.56
C PRO A 201 31.65 -1.64 -4.12
N ILE A 202 31.23 -2.77 -3.55
CA ILE A 202 29.88 -3.32 -3.75
C ILE A 202 28.87 -2.35 -3.14
N ARG A 203 28.03 -1.76 -3.99
CA ARG A 203 26.95 -0.87 -3.56
C ARG A 203 25.72 -1.64 -3.10
N ILE A 204 25.30 -1.42 -1.86
CA ILE A 204 24.06 -1.92 -1.28
C ILE A 204 23.10 -0.74 -1.19
N ILE A 205 21.99 -0.77 -1.92
CA ILE A 205 20.99 0.30 -1.89
C ILE A 205 19.85 -0.09 -0.95
N HIS A 206 19.51 0.78 -0.01
CA HIS A 206 18.36 0.62 0.89
C HIS A 206 17.42 1.82 0.79
N LEU A 207 16.13 1.56 0.57
CA LEU A 207 15.13 2.61 0.29
C LEU A 207 13.99 2.62 1.33
N PRO A 208 14.26 2.96 2.60
CA PRO A 208 13.24 2.92 3.63
C PRO A 208 12.32 4.15 3.58
N THR A 209 11.01 3.92 3.55
CA THR A 209 10.04 5.00 3.80
C THR A 209 9.87 5.32 5.29
N ASN A 210 10.24 4.37 6.15
CA ASN A 210 10.29 4.55 7.60
C ASN A 210 11.36 3.60 8.15
N ARG A 211 12.37 4.16 8.82
CA ARG A 211 13.55 3.40 9.25
C ARG A 211 13.25 2.28 10.24
N SER A 212 12.36 2.51 11.21
CA SER A 212 12.02 1.51 12.24
C SER A 212 11.29 0.30 11.64
N ILE A 213 10.28 0.56 10.80
CA ILE A 213 9.48 -0.49 10.15
C ILE A 213 10.30 -1.25 9.10
N LYS A 214 11.20 -0.56 8.41
CA LYS A 214 12.04 -1.13 7.34
C LYS A 214 13.34 -1.74 7.86
N GLY A 215 13.56 -1.74 9.17
CA GLY A 215 14.71 -2.38 9.80
C GLY A 215 16.05 -1.74 9.40
N THR A 216 16.07 -0.43 9.10
CA THR A 216 17.27 0.24 8.58
C THR A 216 18.50 0.05 9.46
N LYS A 217 18.33 0.04 10.78
CA LYS A 217 19.43 -0.20 11.72
C LYS A 217 20.14 -1.54 11.48
N TYR A 218 19.42 -2.58 11.06
CA TYR A 218 19.99 -3.90 10.81
C TYR A 218 20.79 -3.91 9.51
N VAL A 219 20.31 -3.19 8.48
CA VAL A 219 21.05 -3.02 7.22
C VAL A 219 22.34 -2.24 7.45
N GLU A 220 22.27 -1.14 8.21
CA GLU A 220 23.44 -0.33 8.58
C GLU A 220 24.46 -1.15 9.38
N GLN A 221 24.01 -1.90 10.39
CA GLN A 221 24.87 -2.77 11.19
C GLN A 221 25.55 -3.84 10.34
N ALA A 222 24.81 -4.50 9.44
CA ALA A 222 25.36 -5.51 8.56
C ALA A 222 26.42 -4.93 7.61
N CYS A 223 26.15 -3.76 7.02
CA CYS A 223 27.13 -3.10 6.14
C CYS A 223 28.39 -2.67 6.90
N ALA A 224 28.24 -2.10 8.10
CA ALA A 224 29.36 -1.72 8.95
C ALA A 224 30.21 -2.94 9.37
N GLN A 225 29.57 -4.07 9.66
CA GLN A 225 30.29 -5.31 9.96
C GLN A 225 31.10 -5.81 8.76
N LEU A 226 30.51 -5.83 7.56
CA LEU A 226 31.23 -6.25 6.34
C LEU A 226 32.44 -5.34 6.06
N GLN A 227 32.30 -4.03 6.27
CA GLN A 227 33.40 -3.08 6.14
C GLN A 227 34.51 -3.36 7.18
N ALA A 228 34.14 -3.66 8.43
CA ALA A 228 35.09 -4.01 9.48
C ALA A 228 35.84 -5.33 9.21
N GLU A 229 35.21 -6.25 8.48
CA GLU A 229 35.82 -7.51 8.00
C GLU A 229 36.71 -7.30 6.75
N GLY A 230 36.87 -6.05 6.28
CA GLY A 230 37.73 -5.70 5.14
C GLY A 230 37.05 -5.81 3.78
N MET A 231 35.73 -6.02 3.72
CA MET A 231 35.01 -6.03 2.45
C MET A 231 34.80 -4.61 1.92
N SER A 232 35.07 -4.42 0.62
CA SER A 232 34.78 -3.17 -0.08
C SER A 232 33.28 -3.05 -0.35
N VAL A 233 32.55 -2.47 0.61
CA VAL A 233 31.08 -2.31 0.57
C VAL A 233 30.70 -0.85 0.82
N GLU A 234 29.73 -0.34 0.08
CA GLU A 234 29.15 1.01 0.21
C GLU A 234 27.64 0.89 0.44
N LEU A 235 27.13 1.41 1.56
CA LEU A 235 25.69 1.51 1.80
C LEU A 235 25.16 2.83 1.24
N VAL A 236 24.25 2.75 0.27
CA VAL A 236 23.52 3.88 -0.29
C VAL A 236 22.12 3.91 0.32
N LEU A 237 21.89 4.83 1.27
CA LEU A 237 20.60 5.02 1.90
C LEU A 237 19.79 6.08 1.13
N VAL A 238 18.65 5.68 0.56
CA VAL A 238 17.78 6.57 -0.22
C VAL A 238 16.48 6.82 0.53
N GLU A 239 16.29 8.05 1.00
CA GLU A 239 15.11 8.45 1.77
C GLU A 239 14.44 9.67 1.13
N HIS A 240 13.12 9.78 1.30
CA HIS A 240 12.33 10.94 0.85
C HIS A 240 12.36 11.22 -0.66
N VAL A 241 12.69 10.22 -1.47
CA VAL A 241 12.70 10.30 -2.95
C VAL A 241 11.37 9.80 -3.54
N PRO A 242 10.70 10.57 -4.43
CA PRO A 242 9.51 10.10 -5.15
C PRO A 242 9.78 8.86 -6.01
N HIS A 243 8.77 8.00 -6.19
CA HIS A 243 8.94 6.70 -6.85
C HIS A 243 9.56 6.79 -8.26
N ALA A 244 9.18 7.79 -9.06
CA ALA A 244 9.69 7.96 -10.42
C ALA A 244 11.21 8.25 -10.46
N GLN A 245 11.77 8.87 -9.42
CA GLN A 245 13.20 9.20 -9.32
C GLN A 245 14.03 8.03 -8.78
N VAL A 246 13.40 7.00 -8.20
CA VAL A 246 14.13 5.83 -7.70
C VAL A 246 14.82 5.07 -8.84
N LYS A 247 14.19 4.98 -10.01
CA LYS A 247 14.78 4.28 -11.17
C LYS A 247 16.13 4.87 -11.59
N THR A 248 16.32 6.19 -11.48
CA THR A 248 17.58 6.85 -11.83
C THR A 248 18.68 6.66 -10.79
N LEU A 249 18.36 6.15 -9.60
CA LEU A 249 19.32 5.86 -8.53
C LEU A 249 19.80 4.41 -8.52
N ILE A 250 19.06 3.51 -9.18
CA ILE A 250 19.35 2.07 -9.25
C ILE A 250 19.99 1.69 -10.60
N ALA A 251 19.81 2.52 -11.63
CA ALA A 251 20.44 2.37 -12.95
C ALA A 251 21.92 2.79 -12.93
#